data_AF-A0A853M888-F1
#
_entry.id   AF-A0A853M888-F1
#
_cell.length_a   1.000
_cell.length_b   1.000
_cell.length_c   1.000
_cell.angle_alpha   90.00
_cell.angle_beta   90.00
_cell.angle_gamma   90.00
#
_symmetry.space_group_name_H-M   'P 1'
#
loop_
_entity.id
_entity.type
_entity.pdbx_description
1 polymer ?
#
loop_
_entity_poly.entity_id
_entity_poly.type
_entity_poly.pdbx_seq_one_letter_code
_entity_poly.pdbx_strand_id
1 'polypeptide(L)'
;MKIELIQQLINQKMRLRNYAGFSVLFREFRFKANEALTFKAPGQFWFLEDNIPPQFLITSEMGIYDVLDNRINELQHEHSGTVKMINRSSGVLLLRVVILIPVKRKGHATTRK
;
A
#
# COMPACT_ATOMS: atom_id res chain seq x y z
N MET A 1 10.11 3.01 15.72
CA MET A 1 10.35 4.42 15.35
C MET A 1 10.51 4.51 13.83
N LYS A 2 9.42 4.75 13.07
CA LYS A 2 9.42 4.84 11.59
C LYS A 2 8.38 5.81 10.99
N ILE A 3 7.50 6.39 11.82
CA ILE A 3 6.37 7.24 11.35
C ILE A 3 6.86 8.52 10.66
N GLU A 4 7.92 9.15 11.18
CA GLU A 4 8.49 10.36 10.58
C GLU A 4 9.08 10.10 9.19
N LEU A 5 9.74 8.95 9.01
CA LEU A 5 10.31 8.55 7.72
C LEU A 5 9.21 8.25 6.69
N ILE A 6 8.14 7.57 7.12
CA ILE A 6 6.94 7.35 6.28
C ILE A 6 6.35 8.72 5.88
N GLN A 7 6.15 9.63 6.84
CA GLN A 7 5.59 10.95 6.57
C GLN A 7 6.43 11.76 5.56
N GLN A 8 7.76 11.71 5.66
CA GLN A 8 8.66 12.36 4.72
C GLN A 8 8.56 11.77 3.31
N LEU A 9 8.59 10.43 3.19
CA LEU A 9 8.42 9.71 1.92
C LEU A 9 7.10 10.06 1.24
N ILE A 10 6.02 10.09 2.01
CA ILE A 10 4.68 10.45 1.53
C ILE A 10 4.68 11.87 0.98
N ASN A 11 5.15 12.82 1.76
CA ASN A 11 5.17 14.23 1.38
C ASN A 11 5.99 14.45 0.10
N GLN A 12 7.15 13.78 -0.03
CA GLN A 12 7.98 13.83 -1.23
C GLN A 12 7.24 13.26 -2.45
N LYS A 13 6.64 12.07 -2.34
CA LYS A 13 5.90 11.43 -3.44
C LYS A 13 4.68 12.24 -3.89
N MET A 14 3.95 12.82 -2.93
CA MET A 14 2.77 13.65 -3.22
C MET A 14 3.16 14.92 -3.98
N ARG A 15 4.29 15.56 -3.62
CA ARG A 15 4.85 16.70 -4.36
C ARG A 15 5.25 16.30 -5.78
N LEU A 16 5.98 15.20 -5.95
CA LEU A 16 6.44 14.71 -7.26
C LEU A 16 5.28 14.41 -8.21
N ARG A 17 4.15 13.91 -7.69
CA ARG A 17 2.95 13.58 -8.48
C ARG A 17 1.92 14.71 -8.56
N ASN A 18 2.27 15.91 -8.07
CA ASN A 18 1.42 17.10 -8.06
C ASN A 18 0.03 16.88 -7.43
N TYR A 19 -0.05 16.02 -6.40
CA TYR A 19 -1.27 15.87 -5.62
C TYR A 19 -1.48 17.07 -4.69
N ALA A 20 -2.74 17.46 -4.49
CA ALA A 20 -3.08 18.61 -3.63
C ALA A 20 -2.87 18.32 -2.14
N GLY A 21 -3.01 17.03 -1.81
CA GLY A 21 -3.03 16.49 -0.48
C GLY A 21 -3.41 15.02 -0.56
N PHE A 22 -3.62 14.39 0.59
CA PHE A 22 -3.98 12.99 0.69
C PHE A 22 -4.75 12.75 1.99
N SER A 23 -5.56 11.69 1.99
CA SER A 23 -6.16 11.14 3.20
C SER A 23 -5.38 9.90 3.63
N VAL A 24 -5.23 9.71 4.94
CA VAL A 24 -4.63 8.51 5.53
C VAL A 24 -5.76 7.62 6.04
N LEU A 25 -5.74 6.35 5.67
CA LEU A 25 -6.62 5.32 6.18
C LEU A 25 -5.79 4.24 6.88
N PHE A 26 -6.14 3.93 8.12
CA PHE A 26 -5.67 2.73 8.78
C PHE A 26 -6.67 1.60 8.54
N ARG A 27 -6.17 0.45 8.12
CA ARG A 27 -6.98 -0.76 7.90
C ARG A 27 -6.29 -1.96 8.51
N GLU A 28 -7.12 -2.87 9.00
CA GLU A 28 -6.71 -4.16 9.51
C GLU A 28 -7.41 -5.23 8.68
N PHE A 29 -6.64 -6.21 8.20
CA PHE A 29 -7.12 -7.35 7.45
C PHE A 29 -6.86 -8.61 8.26
N ARG A 30 -7.90 -9.43 8.40
CA ARG A 30 -7.80 -10.74 9.04
C ARG A 30 -7.92 -11.81 7.95
N PHE A 31 -6.88 -12.59 7.78
CA PHE A 31 -6.83 -13.70 6.83
C PHE A 31 -6.93 -15.03 7.56
N LYS A 32 -7.82 -15.91 7.12
CA LYS A 32 -7.81 -17.33 7.45
C LYS A 32 -6.64 -18.03 6.76
N ALA A 33 -6.36 -19.26 7.18
CA ALA A 33 -5.36 -20.10 6.54
C ALA A 33 -5.66 -20.25 5.04
N ASN A 34 -4.63 -20.05 4.21
CA ASN A 34 -4.73 -20.11 2.73
C ASN A 34 -5.70 -19.10 2.09
N GLU A 35 -6.15 -18.09 2.83
CA GLU A 35 -7.07 -17.07 2.28
C GLU A 35 -6.33 -16.08 1.38
N ALA A 36 -6.96 -15.75 0.26
CA ALA A 36 -6.51 -14.74 -0.68
C ALA A 36 -7.55 -13.64 -0.84
N LEU A 37 -7.11 -12.39 -0.81
CA LEU A 37 -7.94 -11.22 -1.05
C LEU A 37 -7.37 -10.45 -2.25
N THR A 38 -8.23 -10.10 -3.20
CA THR A 38 -7.88 -9.21 -4.32
C THR A 38 -8.79 -8.00 -4.29
N PHE A 39 -8.23 -6.80 -4.43
CA PHE A 39 -9.01 -5.56 -4.48
C PHE A 39 -8.33 -4.53 -5.39
N LYS A 40 -9.12 -3.58 -5.88
CA LYS A 40 -8.62 -2.44 -6.66
C LYS A 40 -8.28 -1.30 -5.70
N ALA A 41 -7.04 -0.83 -5.78
CA ALA A 41 -6.50 0.32 -5.07
C ALA A 41 -5.98 1.38 -6.07
N PRO A 42 -6.85 1.95 -6.93
CA PRO A 42 -6.43 2.95 -7.90
C PRO A 42 -5.98 4.23 -7.20
N GLY A 43 -4.73 4.61 -7.42
CA GLY A 43 -4.12 5.80 -6.82
C GLY A 43 -3.81 5.67 -5.34
N GLN A 44 -4.07 4.54 -4.68
CA GLN A 44 -3.75 4.39 -3.26
C GLN A 44 -2.31 3.93 -3.08
N PHE A 45 -1.63 4.40 -2.03
CA PHE A 45 -0.33 3.88 -1.60
C PHE A 45 -0.52 3.01 -0.36
N TRP A 46 0.19 1.89 -0.28
CA TRP A 46 0.10 0.95 0.84
C TRP A 46 1.44 0.84 1.54
N PHE A 47 1.44 1.01 2.86
CA PHE A 47 2.58 0.76 3.71
C PHE A 47 2.19 -0.33 4.71
N LEU A 48 3.08 -1.29 4.89
CA LEU A 48 2.86 -2.45 5.76
C LEU A 48 3.60 -2.24 7.07
N GLU A 49 3.01 -2.72 8.17
CA GLU A 49 3.69 -2.74 9.47
C GLU A 49 4.80 -3.78 9.48
N ASP A 50 5.87 -3.50 10.24
CA ASP A 50 7.20 -4.16 10.26
C ASP A 50 7.27 -5.66 10.64
N ASN A 51 6.16 -6.39 10.64
CA ASN A 51 6.16 -7.80 11.08
C ASN A 51 5.21 -8.65 10.23
N ILE A 52 5.35 -8.56 8.90
CA ILE A 52 4.61 -9.45 8.03
C ILE A 52 5.25 -10.85 8.14
N PRO A 53 4.47 -11.91 8.44
CA PRO A 53 5.00 -13.25 8.44
C PRO A 53 5.56 -13.64 7.05
N PRO A 54 6.67 -14.39 6.97
CA PRO A 54 7.28 -14.80 5.71
C PRO A 54 6.35 -15.63 4.82
N GLN A 55 5.27 -16.17 5.38
CA GLN A 55 4.25 -16.91 4.64
C GLN A 55 3.22 -15.98 3.96
N PHE A 56 3.33 -14.67 4.07
CA PHE A 56 2.41 -13.73 3.42
C PHE A 56 2.97 -13.25 2.09
N LEU A 57 2.13 -13.22 1.05
CA LEU A 57 2.50 -12.72 -0.28
C LEU A 57 1.63 -11.52 -0.64
N ILE A 58 2.24 -10.47 -1.19
CA ILE A 58 1.52 -9.32 -1.72
C ILE A 58 1.96 -9.07 -3.16
N THR A 59 1.04 -9.06 -4.10
CA THR A 59 1.33 -8.75 -5.50
C THR A 59 0.49 -7.58 -5.94
N SER A 60 1.08 -6.65 -6.68
CA SER A 60 0.38 -5.49 -7.25
C SER A 60 0.69 -5.33 -8.73
N GLU A 61 -0.11 -4.55 -9.45
CA GLU A 61 0.19 -4.17 -10.85
C GLU A 61 1.55 -3.45 -11.01
N MET A 62 2.03 -2.81 -9.95
CA MET A 62 3.33 -2.12 -9.92
C MET A 62 4.51 -3.06 -9.56
N GLY A 63 4.25 -4.32 -9.19
CA GLY A 63 5.29 -5.28 -8.82
C GLY A 63 4.82 -6.38 -7.85
N ILE A 64 5.60 -7.47 -7.79
CA ILE A 64 5.44 -8.61 -6.88
C ILE A 64 6.29 -8.34 -5.63
N TYR A 65 5.71 -8.55 -4.44
CA TYR A 65 6.40 -8.50 -3.16
C TYR A 65 6.28 -9.85 -2.45
N ASP A 66 7.44 -10.47 -2.21
CA ASP A 66 7.55 -11.72 -1.46
C ASP A 66 8.34 -11.44 -0.17
N VAL A 67 7.70 -11.65 0.98
CA VAL A 67 8.27 -11.41 2.32
C VAL A 67 9.45 -12.36 2.61
N LEU A 68 9.63 -13.40 1.78
CA LEU A 68 10.79 -14.30 1.85
C LEU A 68 12.10 -13.65 1.39
N ASP A 69 12.05 -12.49 0.72
CA ASP A 69 13.25 -11.74 0.34
C ASP A 69 13.60 -10.69 1.41
N ASN A 70 14.52 -11.08 2.29
CA ASN A 70 15.08 -10.29 3.38
C ASN A 70 15.96 -9.11 2.93
N ARG A 71 16.12 -8.87 1.62
CA ARG A 71 16.81 -7.69 1.08
C ARG A 71 15.83 -6.53 0.82
N ILE A 72 14.53 -6.77 0.93
CA ILE A 72 13.49 -5.84 0.54
C ILE A 72 13.01 -5.06 1.77
N ASN A 73 13.34 -3.76 1.82
CA ASN A 73 13.02 -2.89 2.94
C ASN A 73 11.52 -2.52 2.92
N GLU A 74 10.76 -2.97 3.92
CA GLU A 74 9.29 -2.92 4.02
C GLU A 74 8.69 -1.50 3.87
N LEU A 75 9.48 -0.47 4.17
CA LEU A 75 9.11 0.95 4.06
C LEU A 75 9.09 1.49 2.62
N GLN A 76 9.60 0.74 1.64
CA GLN A 76 9.96 1.31 0.33
C GLN A 76 9.00 0.97 -0.81
N HIS A 77 8.05 0.05 -0.62
CA HIS A 77 7.27 -0.48 -1.74
C HIS A 77 5.88 0.14 -1.84
N GLU A 78 5.69 0.84 -2.95
CA GLU A 78 4.41 1.40 -3.34
C GLU A 78 3.62 0.36 -4.14
N HIS A 79 2.48 -0.06 -3.59
CA HIS A 79 1.50 -0.84 -4.32
C HIS A 79 0.37 0.08 -4.77
N SER A 80 0.09 0.10 -6.07
CA SER A 80 -1.07 0.77 -6.66
C SER A 80 -1.67 -0.09 -7.76
N GLY A 81 -2.93 0.16 -8.11
CA GLY A 81 -3.67 -0.66 -9.08
C GLY A 81 -4.37 -1.84 -8.42
N THR A 82 -4.36 -3.01 -9.05
CA THR A 82 -4.89 -4.24 -8.44
C THR A 82 -3.89 -4.81 -7.44
N VAL A 83 -4.31 -5.00 -6.19
CA VAL A 83 -3.51 -5.60 -5.12
C VAL A 83 -4.11 -6.93 -4.74
N LYS A 84 -3.28 -7.97 -4.69
CA LYS A 84 -3.62 -9.31 -4.23
C LYS A 84 -2.75 -9.66 -3.04
N MET A 85 -3.38 -10.11 -1.97
CA MET A 85 -2.75 -10.51 -0.72
C MET A 85 -3.11 -11.97 -0.43
N ILE A 86 -2.15 -12.77 0.00
CA ILE A 86 -2.35 -14.21 0.24
C ILE A 86 -1.66 -14.60 1.54
N ASN A 87 -2.42 -15.23 2.45
CA ASN A 87 -1.87 -15.90 3.61
C ASN A 87 -1.52 -17.36 3.25
N ARG A 88 -0.25 -17.70 3.08
CA ARG A 88 0.21 -19.08 2.83
C ARG A 88 0.48 -19.87 4.12
N SER A 89 0.20 -19.30 5.29
CA SER A 89 0.33 -20.03 6.56
C SER A 89 -0.88 -20.93 6.81
N SER A 90 -0.69 -21.93 7.68
CA SER A 90 -1.76 -22.76 8.23
C SER A 90 -2.58 -22.05 9.33
N GLY A 91 -2.21 -20.82 9.70
CA GLY A 91 -2.81 -20.06 10.79
C GLY A 91 -3.62 -18.85 10.34
N VAL A 92 -4.26 -18.19 11.31
CA VAL A 92 -4.88 -16.86 11.11
C VAL A 92 -3.80 -15.80 11.16
N LEU A 93 -3.86 -14.84 10.22
CA LEU A 93 -2.91 -13.75 10.12
C LEU A 93 -3.64 -12.41 10.20
N LEU A 94 -3.09 -11.51 11.00
CA LEU A 94 -3.57 -10.14 11.13
C LEU A 94 -2.58 -9.20 10.47
N LEU A 95 -3.04 -8.44 9.48
CA LEU A 95 -2.22 -7.49 8.76
C LEU A 95 -2.76 -6.09 8.98
N ARG A 96 -1.90 -5.19 9.48
CA ARG A 96 -2.22 -3.77 9.55
C ARG A 96 -1.52 -3.04 8.42
N VAL A 97 -2.28 -2.14 7.80
CA VAL A 97 -1.81 -1.36 6.66
C VAL A 97 -2.17 0.10 6.85
N VAL A 98 -1.31 0.95 6.30
CA VAL A 98 -1.59 2.36 6.11
C VAL A 98 -1.83 2.58 4.62
N ILE A 99 -3.02 3.08 4.30
CA ILE A 99 -3.46 3.39 2.94
C ILE A 99 -3.47 4.90 2.78
N LEU A 100 -2.85 5.40 1.73
CA LEU A 100 -2.92 6.82 1.37
C LEU A 100 -3.76 7.00 0.14
N ILE A 101 -4.77 7.87 0.22
CA ILE A 101 -5.66 8.19 -0.88
C ILE A 101 -5.35 9.62 -1.31
N PRO A 102 -4.67 9.83 -2.45
CA PRO A 102 -4.32 11.16 -2.91
C PRO A 102 -5.56 11.91 -3.39
N VAL A 103 -5.61 13.19 -3.05
CA VAL A 103 -6.59 14.13 -3.59
C VAL A 103 -5.97 14.74 -4.84
N LYS A 104 -6.52 14.38 -6.00
CA LYS A 104 -6.15 15.05 -7.26
C LYS A 104 -6.44 16.54 -7.12
N ARG A 105 -5.47 17.40 -7.45
CA ARG A 105 -5.77 18.81 -7.72
C ARG A 105 -6.85 18.81 -8.80
N LYS A 106 -7.96 19.54 -8.60
CA LYS A 106 -8.89 19.84 -9.68
C LYS A 106 -8.06 20.55 -10.75
N GLY A 107 -7.73 19.85 -11.84
CA GLY A 107 -7.29 20.50 -13.04
C GLY A 107 -8.38 21.49 -13.43
N HIS A 108 -7.99 22.71 -13.79
CA HIS A 108 -8.90 23.61 -14.49
C HIS A 108 -9.57 22.78 -15.60
N ALA A 109 -10.88 22.60 -15.51
CA ALA A 109 -11.63 22.10 -16.63
C ALA A 109 -11.44 23.13 -17.73
N THR A 110 -10.60 22.83 -18.72
CA THR A 110 -10.57 23.58 -19.95
C THR A 110 -11.92 23.36 -20.60
N THR A 111 -12.85 24.26 -20.34
CA THR A 111 -14.10 24.38 -21.10
C THR A 111 -13.67 24.64 -22.54
N ARG A 112 -13.68 23.59 -23.37
CA ARG A 112 -13.74 23.77 -24.82
C ARG A 112 -15.10 24.40 -25.10
N LYS A 113 -15.08 25.70 -25.39
CA LYS A 113 -16.14 26.36 -26.15
C LYS A 113 -16.10 25.87 -27.59
#